data_AF-A0A0P1IQM3-F1
#
_entry.id   AF-A0A0P1IQM3-F1
#
_cell.length_a   1.000
_cell.length_b   1.000
_cell.length_c   1.000
_cell.angle_alpha   90.00
_cell.angle_beta   90.00
_cell.angle_gamma   90.00
#
_symmetry.space_group_name_H-M   'P 1'
#
loop_
_entity.id
_entity.type
_entity.pdbx_description
1 polymer ?
#
loop_
_entity_poly.entity_id
_entity_poly.type
_entity_poly.pdbx_seq_one_letter_code
_entity_poly.pdbx_strand_id
1 'polypeptide(L)' 'MSQIQKETTDEALIRAFLEKGGEIKKGKTKPMPADLGISKGTWGVKLSKEEREARDAPLDKD' A
#
# COMPACT_ATOMS: atom_id res chain seq x y z
N MET A 1 4.26 -29.70 0.46
CA MET A 1 4.14 -29.35 1.89
C MET A 1 2.67 -29.15 2.20
N SER A 2 2.06 -30.01 3.01
CA SER A 2 0.67 -29.83 3.42
C SER A 2 0.59 -28.62 4.36
N GLN A 3 -0.15 -27.58 3.95
CA GLN A 3 -0.37 -26.41 4.79
C GLN A 3 -1.36 -26.80 5.89
N ILE A 4 -0.84 -27.13 7.07
CA ILE A 4 -1.65 -27.34 8.28
C ILE A 4 -2.28 -25.99 8.62
N GLN A 5 -3.58 -25.86 8.34
CA GLN A 5 -4.37 -24.68 8.67
C GLN A 5 -4.40 -24.54 10.19
N LYS A 6 -3.73 -23.51 10.73
CA LYS A 6 -3.78 -23.21 12.15
C LYS A 6 -5.12 -22.52 12.45
N GLU A 7 -5.65 -22.73 13.64
CA GLU A 7 -6.89 -22.05 14.10
C GLU A 7 -6.78 -20.51 14.02
N THR A 8 -5.54 -19.99 14.00
CA THR A 8 -5.23 -18.56 13.87
C THR A 8 -4.86 -18.15 12.44
N THR A 9 -5.16 -18.95 11.42
CA THR A 9 -4.97 -18.52 10.03
C THR A 9 -5.82 -17.29 9.77
N ASP A 10 -5.30 -16.32 9.01
CA ASP A 10 -5.97 -15.06 8.70
C ASP A 10 -7.40 -15.27 8.19
N GLU A 11 -7.64 -16.28 7.36
CA GLU A 11 -8.97 -16.63 6.85
C GLU A 11 -9.96 -17.01 7.96
N ALA A 12 -9.53 -17.76 8.97
CA ALA A 12 -10.37 -18.16 10.10
C ALA A 12 -10.74 -16.95 10.97
N LEU A 13 -9.78 -16.04 11.19
CA LEU A 13 -9.99 -14.79 11.93
C LEU A 13 -10.91 -13.83 11.16
N ILE A 14 -10.72 -13.68 9.85
CA ILE A 14 -11.57 -12.87 8.97
C ILE A 14 -13.01 -13.42 9.01
N ARG A 15 -13.17 -14.74 8.91
CA ARG A 15 -14.49 -15.38 8.96
C ARG A 15 -15.19 -15.14 10.30
N ALA A 16 -14.49 -15.33 11.43
CA ALA A 16 -15.04 -15.08 12.75
C ALA A 16 -15.41 -13.60 12.96
N PHE A 17 -14.65 -12.66 12.38
CA PHE A 17 -14.97 -11.24 12.39
C PHE A 17 -16.26 -10.94 11.62
N LEU A 18 -16.43 -11.52 10.43
CA LEU A 18 -17.62 -11.34 9.60
C LEU A 18 -18.87 -12.02 10.22
N GLU A 19 -18.73 -13.23 10.77
CA GLU A 19 -19.83 -13.96 11.43
C GLU A 19 -20.35 -13.25 12.69
N LYS A 20 -19.48 -12.52 13.39
CA LYS A 20 -19.85 -11.66 14.53
C LYS A 20 -20.50 -10.33 14.11
N GLY A 21 -20.72 -10.11 12.81
CA GLY A 21 -21.30 -8.88 12.26
C GLY A 21 -20.31 -7.77 11.98
N GLY A 22 -19.00 -8.07 11.93
CA GLY A 22 -17.98 -7.14 11.47
C GLY A 22 -18.10 -6.87 9.96
N GLU A 23 -17.76 -5.66 9.54
CA GLU A 23 -17.86 -5.24 8.14
C GLU A 23 -16.49 -4.73 7.64
N ILE A 24 -16.06 -5.21 6.46
CA ILE A 24 -14.82 -4.76 5.83
C ILE A 24 -15.15 -3.55 4.96
N LYS A 25 -14.84 -2.35 5.46
CA LYS A 25 -14.97 -1.10 4.70
C LYS A 25 -13.62 -0.69 4.13
N LYS A 26 -13.52 -0.63 2.81
CA LYS A 26 -12.40 0.04 2.16
C LYS A 26 -12.65 1.55 2.20
N GLY A 27 -12.00 2.23 3.13
CA GLY A 27 -12.02 3.70 3.18
C GLY A 27 -11.47 4.30 1.88
N LYS A 28 -12.05 5.42 1.43
CA LYS A 28 -11.47 6.22 0.34
C LYS A 28 -10.21 6.90 0.86
N THR A 29 -9.05 6.31 0.62
CA THR A 29 -7.76 6.91 0.96
C THR A 29 -7.32 7.85 -0.15
N LYS A 30 -6.79 9.03 0.22
CA LYS A 30 -6.14 9.92 -0.76
C LYS A 30 -4.97 9.17 -1.41
N PRO A 31 -4.76 9.31 -2.73
CA PRO A 31 -3.58 8.73 -3.36
C PRO A 31 -2.32 9.27 -2.67
N MET A 32 -1.34 8.41 -2.50
CA MET A 32 -0.06 8.81 -1.94
C MET A 32 0.58 9.87 -2.85
N PRO A 33 1.11 10.97 -2.31
CA PRO A 33 1.80 11.97 -3.12
C PRO A 33 2.99 11.33 -3.85
N ALA A 34 3.06 11.52 -5.16
CA ALA A 34 4.10 10.93 -5.99
C ALA A 34 5.49 11.54 -5.75
N ASP A 35 5.57 12.66 -5.02
CA ASP A 35 6.80 13.31 -4.59
C ASP A 35 7.32 12.79 -3.25
N LEU A 36 6.60 11.93 -2.54
CA LEU A 36 6.98 11.45 -1.22
C LEU A 36 7.88 10.20 -1.29
N GLY A 37 9.07 10.29 -0.70
CA GLY A 37 9.98 9.16 -0.52
C GLY A 37 9.42 8.16 0.49
N ILE A 38 9.25 6.91 0.04
CA ILE A 38 8.78 5.77 0.85
C ILE A 38 9.82 4.66 1.01
N SER A 39 11.02 4.84 0.44
CA SER A 39 12.09 3.86 0.50
C SER A 39 12.93 4.02 1.77
N LYS A 40 13.66 2.96 2.14
CA LYS A 40 14.62 2.99 3.26
C LYS A 40 15.65 4.10 3.02
N GLY A 41 15.71 5.07 3.92
CA GLY A 41 16.62 6.22 3.85
C GLY A 41 16.03 7.49 3.22
N THR A 42 14.87 7.41 2.56
CA THR A 42 14.15 8.58 2.00
C THR A 42 12.76 8.77 2.63
N TRP A 43 12.44 8.01 3.68
CA TRP A 43 11.16 8.05 4.36
C TRP A 43 10.82 9.47 4.85
N GLY A 44 9.73 10.03 4.31
CA GLY A 44 9.23 11.34 4.70
C GLY A 44 9.90 12.54 4.00
N VAL A 45 10.89 12.28 3.12
CA VAL A 45 11.55 13.32 2.32
C VAL A 45 10.81 13.50 1.00
N LYS A 46 10.61 14.74 0.58
CA LYS A 46 10.01 15.06 -0.73
C LYS A 46 11.08 15.19 -1.81
N LEU A 47 10.72 14.89 -3.05
CA LEU A 47 11.56 15.18 -4.22
C LEU A 47 11.99 16.65 -4.24
N SER A 48 13.23 16.88 -4.62
CA SER A 48 13.73 18.21 -4.99
C SER A 48 13.01 18.74 -6.23
N LYS A 49 13.21 20.02 -6.55
CA LYS A 49 12.55 20.66 -7.70
C LYS A 49 12.96 19.98 -9.00
N GLU A 50 14.25 19.68 -9.13
CA GLU A 50 14.88 19.08 -10.29
C GLU A 50 14.39 17.64 -10.50
N GLU A 51 14.32 16.85 -9.42
CA GLU A 51 13.78 15.47 -9.47
C GLU A 51 12.30 15.45 -9.84
N ARG A 52 11.52 16.42 -9.35
CA ARG A 52 10.11 16.55 -9.70
C ARG A 52 9.93 16.89 -11.19
N GLU A 53 10.74 17.81 -11.71
CA GLU A 53 10.71 18.18 -13.13
C GLU A 53 11.12 16.99 -14.02
N ALA A 54 12.14 16.23 -13.64
CA ALA A 54 12.54 15.01 -14.35
C ALA A 54 11.45 13.92 -14.34
N ARG A 55 10.69 13.81 -13.25
CA ARG A 55 9.54 12.89 -13.16
C ARG A 55 8.38 13.33 -14.06
N ASP A 56 8.12 14.62 -14.13
CA ASP A 56 7.00 15.20 -14.89
C ASP A 56 7.32 15.41 -16.37
N ALA A 57 8.60 15.31 -16.75
CA ALA A 57 9.01 15.33 -18.14
C ALA A 57 8.42 14.13 -18.91
N PRO A 58 7.96 14.34 -20.15
CA PRO A 58 7.56 13.22 -21.01
C PRO A 58 8.77 12.33 -21.24
N LEU A 59 8.66 11.06 -20.86
CA LEU A 59 9.61 10.04 -21.32
C LEU A 59 9.42 9.90 -22.82
N ASP A 60 10.40 10.35 -23.61
CA ASP A 60 10.47 10.04 -25.03
C ASP A 60 10.45 8.50 -25.16
N LYS A 61 9.33 7.99 -25.67
CA LYS A 61 9.15 6.57 -25.94
C LYS A 61 9.62 6.34 -27.37
N ASP A 62 10.88 5.94 -27.50
CA ASP A 62 11.40 5.29 -28.72
C ASP A 62 10.87 3.84 -28.83
#